data_AF-A0A354BPF4-F1
#
_entry.id   AF-A0A354BPF4-F1
#
_cell.length_a   1.000
_cell.length_b   1.000
_cell.length_c   1.000
_cell.angle_alpha   90.00
_cell.angle_beta   90.00
_cell.angle_gamma   90.00
#
_symmetry.space_group_name_H-M   'P 1'
#
loop_
_entity.id
_entity.type
_entity.pdbx_description
1 polymer ?
#
loop_
_entity_poly.entity_id
_entity_poly.type
_entity_poly.pdbx_seq_one_letter_code
_entity_poly.pdbx_strand_id
1 'polypeptide(L)'
;AGIHVTAGQSIRLRAWRSERDAQSASPSPSTEIPISYPDLTRDLRAGSRILINDGLIELLADRITDDTVDCSVLIGGTITSHKGINLPGTTVSAPTLTEKDRKDIQFGVDQGVDYIALSFVRGAQDIETARAVLEQYERRIPLIAKIERAEAVAALEDILACADGVMIARGDLGVEMGPEAVPILQKNIIVEA
;
A
#
# COMPACT_ATOMS: atom_id res chain seq x y z
N ALA A 1 22.17 -8.70 -4.26
CA ALA A 1 22.91 -7.67 -3.51
C ALA A 1 21.93 -6.55 -3.17
N GLY A 2 22.04 -5.93 -2.00
CA GLY A 2 21.14 -4.85 -1.56
C GLY A 2 21.92 -3.61 -1.15
N ILE A 3 21.22 -2.49 -1.02
CA ILE A 3 21.77 -1.23 -0.52
C ILE A 3 21.61 -1.24 1.00
N HIS A 4 22.71 -1.11 1.72
CA HIS A 4 22.69 -1.00 3.18
C HIS A 4 22.51 0.46 3.59
N VAL A 5 21.56 0.72 4.48
CA VAL A 5 21.28 2.05 5.03
C VAL A 5 21.32 2.00 6.55
N THR A 6 21.86 3.04 7.18
CA THR A 6 22.03 3.12 8.63
C THR A 6 21.19 4.24 9.24
N ALA A 7 20.76 4.08 10.48
CA ALA A 7 20.02 5.13 11.19
C ALA A 7 20.82 6.44 11.23
N GLY A 8 20.16 7.56 10.97
CA GLY A 8 20.75 8.90 10.84
C GLY A 8 21.34 9.22 9.46
N GLN A 9 21.41 8.26 8.54
CA GLN A 9 21.82 8.51 7.16
C GLN A 9 20.74 9.29 6.40
N SER A 10 21.15 10.24 5.57
CA SER A 10 20.25 10.86 4.59
C SER A 10 20.26 10.09 3.27
N ILE A 11 19.08 9.77 2.75
CA ILE A 11 18.87 9.12 1.47
C ILE A 11 17.82 9.87 0.65
N ARG A 12 17.74 9.59 -0.65
CA ARG A 12 16.78 10.20 -1.56
C ARG A 12 15.91 9.14 -2.21
N LEU A 13 14.60 9.33 -2.18
CA LEU A 13 13.66 8.54 -2.97
C LEU A 13 13.32 9.32 -4.24
N ARG A 14 13.36 8.66 -5.40
CA ARG A 14 12.96 9.24 -6.68
C ARG A 14 11.72 8.55 -7.21
N ALA A 15 10.63 9.30 -7.40
CA ALA A 15 9.42 8.78 -8.00
C ALA A 15 9.66 8.56 -9.50
N TRP A 16 9.53 7.31 -9.95
CA TRP A 16 9.77 6.96 -11.34
C TRP A 16 8.58 7.37 -12.21
N ARG A 17 8.79 8.28 -13.18
CA ARG A 17 7.73 8.79 -14.05
C ARG A 17 7.80 8.25 -15.49
N SER A 18 8.98 7.84 -15.97
CA SER A 18 9.11 7.12 -17.26
C SER A 18 10.41 6.33 -17.39
N GLU A 19 10.45 5.31 -18.26
CA GLU A 19 11.66 4.49 -18.56
C GLU A 19 12.90 5.32 -18.96
N ARG A 20 12.74 6.58 -19.38
CA ARG A 20 13.85 7.49 -19.74
C ARG A 20 14.62 8.04 -18.55
N ASP A 21 14.12 7.91 -17.32
CA ASP A 21 14.78 8.41 -16.11
C ASP A 21 15.94 7.49 -15.66
N ALA A 22 16.07 6.29 -16.24
CA ALA A 22 17.08 5.30 -15.87
C ALA A 22 18.54 5.70 -16.23
N GLN A 23 18.74 6.72 -17.07
CA GLN A 23 20.06 7.08 -17.63
C GLN A 23 20.66 8.39 -17.10
N SER A 24 20.06 9.00 -16.07
CA SER A 24 20.55 10.25 -15.48
C SER A 24 20.97 10.10 -14.01
N ALA A 25 21.69 9.03 -13.67
CA ALA A 25 22.38 8.96 -12.39
C ALA A 25 23.75 9.65 -12.52
N SER A 26 23.78 10.97 -12.33
CA SER A 26 25.03 11.62 -11.93
C SER A 26 25.31 11.23 -10.48
N PRO A 27 26.58 11.03 -10.08
CA PRO A 27 26.90 10.59 -8.72
C PRO A 27 26.53 11.70 -7.72
N SER A 28 25.35 11.63 -7.13
CA SER A 28 25.02 12.38 -5.93
C SER A 28 25.70 11.72 -4.73
N PRO A 29 26.20 12.51 -3.76
CA PRO A 29 26.81 11.97 -2.55
C PRO A 29 25.82 11.24 -1.63
N SER A 30 24.52 11.33 -1.90
CA SER A 30 23.44 10.64 -1.20
C SER A 30 22.95 9.43 -2.00
N THR A 31 22.75 8.31 -1.30
CA THR A 31 22.12 7.09 -1.83
C THR A 31 20.73 7.44 -2.38
N GLU A 32 20.53 7.22 -3.68
CA GLU A 32 19.23 7.43 -4.35
C GLU A 32 18.56 6.09 -4.64
N ILE A 33 17.26 5.98 -4.32
CA ILE A 33 16.46 4.76 -4.47
C ILE A 33 15.25 5.07 -5.37
N PRO A 34 15.09 4.36 -6.50
CA PRO A 34 13.94 4.54 -7.37
C PRO A 34 12.69 3.90 -6.78
N ILE A 35 11.54 4.58 -6.92
CA ILE A 35 10.23 4.15 -6.44
C ILE A 35 9.25 4.07 -7.61
N SER A 36 8.57 2.94 -7.77
CA SER A 36 7.60 2.71 -8.86
C SER A 36 6.22 3.35 -8.63
N TYR A 37 6.11 4.26 -7.65
CA TYR A 37 4.90 5.00 -7.34
C TYR A 37 5.05 6.47 -7.80
N PRO A 38 4.47 6.86 -8.95
CA PRO A 38 4.70 8.17 -9.56
C PRO A 38 4.11 9.33 -8.74
N ASP A 39 3.09 9.04 -7.94
CA ASP A 39 2.35 10.01 -7.13
C ASP A 39 2.93 10.19 -5.72
N LEU A 40 4.08 9.56 -5.42
CA LEU A 40 4.75 9.60 -4.12
C LEU A 40 4.94 11.03 -3.59
N THR A 41 5.45 11.93 -4.43
CA THR A 41 5.72 13.33 -4.03
C THR A 41 4.44 14.15 -3.85
N ARG A 42 3.33 13.74 -4.47
CA ARG A 42 2.03 14.40 -4.32
C ARG A 42 1.35 13.99 -3.02
N ASP A 43 1.44 12.72 -2.67
CA ASP A 43 0.70 12.15 -1.54
C ASP A 43 1.39 12.42 -0.19
N LEU A 44 2.72 12.49 -0.18
CA LEU A 44 3.48 12.70 1.04
C LEU A 44 3.53 14.16 1.48
N ARG A 45 3.81 14.35 2.78
CA ARG A 45 4.15 15.63 3.40
C ARG A 45 5.45 15.52 4.18
N ALA A 46 6.15 16.62 4.40
CA ALA A 46 7.27 16.63 5.33
C ALA A 46 6.82 16.10 6.71
N GLY A 47 7.63 15.23 7.32
CA GLY A 47 7.31 14.48 8.53
C GLY A 47 6.56 13.16 8.29
N SER A 48 6.20 12.81 7.06
CA SER A 48 5.56 11.52 6.77
C SER A 48 6.54 10.36 6.98
N ARG A 49 6.04 9.26 7.55
CA ARG A 49 6.79 8.01 7.70
C ARG A 49 6.69 7.21 6.40
N ILE A 50 7.81 6.64 5.98
CA ILE A 50 7.89 5.76 4.82
C ILE A 50 8.53 4.46 5.30
N LEU A 51 7.77 3.37 5.16
CA LEU A 51 8.19 2.05 5.58
C LEU A 51 8.59 1.25 4.36
N ILE A 52 9.71 0.52 4.45
CA ILE A 52 10.22 -0.34 3.38
C ILE A 52 10.38 -1.76 3.93
N ASN A 53 10.02 -2.74 3.11
CA ASN A 53 10.17 -4.17 3.45
C ASN A 53 9.42 -4.50 4.73
N ASP A 54 8.10 -4.33 4.70
CA ASP A 54 7.17 -4.67 5.79
C ASP A 54 7.50 -3.93 7.12
N GLY A 55 7.98 -2.69 7.00
CA GLY A 55 8.33 -1.86 8.16
C GLY A 55 9.68 -2.18 8.82
N LEU A 56 10.48 -3.08 8.24
CA LEU A 56 11.83 -3.38 8.77
C LEU A 56 12.80 -2.20 8.61
N ILE A 57 12.54 -1.32 7.65
CA ILE A 57 13.28 -0.08 7.42
C ILE A 57 12.29 1.06 7.46
N GLU A 58 12.66 2.12 8.17
CA GLU A 58 11.81 3.28 8.37
C GLU A 58 12.56 4.56 8.02
N LEU A 59 11.91 5.39 7.21
CA LEU A 59 12.40 6.69 6.79
C LEU A 59 11.43 7.78 7.22
N LEU A 60 11.96 8.97 7.47
CA LEU A 60 11.21 10.19 7.69
C LEU A 60 11.39 11.10 6.47
N ALA A 61 10.30 11.53 5.85
CA ALA A 61 10.34 12.48 4.75
C ALA A 61 10.72 13.88 5.29
N ASP A 62 11.92 14.37 4.98
CA ASP A 62 12.39 15.67 5.46
C ASP A 62 11.98 16.79 4.52
N ARG A 63 12.16 16.56 3.22
CA ARG A 63 11.88 17.54 2.17
C ARG A 63 11.36 16.86 0.91
N ILE A 64 10.32 17.44 0.34
CA ILE A 64 9.69 16.96 -0.89
C ILE A 64 9.95 18.00 -2.00
N THR A 65 10.42 17.52 -3.15
CA THR A 65 10.50 18.26 -4.42
C THR A 65 9.49 17.69 -5.41
N ASP A 66 9.46 18.20 -6.63
CA ASP A 66 8.53 17.72 -7.67
C ASP A 66 8.69 16.22 -7.96
N ASP A 67 9.92 15.71 -7.93
CA ASP A 67 10.33 14.38 -8.37
C ASP A 67 10.99 13.52 -7.28
N THR A 68 11.41 14.13 -6.17
CA THR A 68 12.16 13.43 -5.11
C THR A 68 11.68 13.73 -3.71
N VAL A 69 11.98 12.80 -2.80
CA VAL A 69 11.79 12.94 -1.37
C VAL A 69 13.14 12.70 -0.70
N ASP A 70 13.71 13.74 -0.13
CA ASP A 70 14.88 13.62 0.76
C ASP A 70 14.40 13.11 2.11
N CYS A 71 15.04 12.06 2.61
CA CYS A 71 14.63 11.35 3.81
C CYS A 71 15.78 11.10 4.78
N SER A 72 15.47 11.09 6.07
CA SER A 72 16.33 10.61 7.14
C SER A 72 15.96 9.18 7.51
N VAL A 73 16.95 8.29 7.59
CA VAL A 73 16.73 6.90 8.01
C VAL A 73 16.53 6.86 9.53
N LEU A 74 15.35 6.44 9.98
CA LEU A 74 15.06 6.23 11.39
C LEU A 74 15.47 4.82 11.83
N ILE A 75 15.13 3.81 11.03
CA ILE A 75 15.50 2.40 11.24
C ILE A 75 16.22 1.91 10.00
N GLY A 76 17.49 1.55 10.16
CA GLY A 76 18.36 1.08 9.08
C GLY A 76 18.18 -0.41 8.75
N GLY A 77 18.76 -0.84 7.64
CA GLY A 77 18.68 -2.23 7.18
C GLY A 77 19.22 -2.39 5.76
N THR A 78 18.92 -3.53 5.14
CA THR A 78 19.31 -3.80 3.76
C THR A 78 18.09 -3.74 2.84
N ILE A 79 18.09 -2.78 1.92
CA ILE A 79 17.07 -2.62 0.90
C ILE A 79 17.46 -3.48 -0.31
N THR A 80 16.63 -4.44 -0.67
CA THR A 80 16.79 -5.24 -1.88
C THR A 80 15.78 -4.80 -2.95
N SER A 81 15.94 -5.30 -4.18
CA SER A 81 15.01 -5.03 -5.27
C SER A 81 13.58 -5.49 -4.95
N HIS A 82 12.59 -4.80 -5.53
CA HIS A 82 11.16 -5.14 -5.47
C HIS A 82 10.58 -5.24 -4.05
N LYS A 83 11.12 -4.48 -3.09
CA LYS A 83 10.52 -4.37 -1.77
C LYS A 83 9.34 -3.41 -1.78
N GLY A 84 8.26 -3.82 -1.11
CA GLY A 84 7.08 -3.00 -0.91
C GLY A 84 7.41 -1.76 -0.08
N ILE A 85 6.63 -0.71 -0.33
CA ILE A 85 6.61 0.50 0.48
C ILE A 85 5.23 0.66 1.09
N ASN A 86 5.17 1.07 2.34
CA ASN A 86 3.93 1.45 3.01
C ASN A 86 4.08 2.90 3.48
N LEU A 87 3.00 3.67 3.39
CA LEU A 87 2.96 5.09 3.75
C LEU A 87 1.92 5.29 4.87
N PRO A 88 2.23 4.90 6.13
CA PRO A 88 1.26 4.97 7.21
C PRO A 88 0.70 6.37 7.40
N GLY A 89 -0.63 6.47 7.57
CA GLY A 89 -1.32 7.74 7.76
C GLY A 89 -1.30 8.66 6.52
N THR A 90 -0.83 8.17 5.38
CA THR A 90 -0.89 8.88 4.10
C THR A 90 -2.04 8.30 3.26
N THR A 91 -2.90 9.19 2.76
CA THR A 91 -3.93 8.81 1.77
C THR A 91 -3.26 8.57 0.43
N VAL A 92 -3.16 7.31 0.03
CA VAL A 92 -2.57 6.90 -1.24
C VAL A 92 -3.59 7.13 -2.36
N SER A 93 -3.21 7.94 -3.35
CA SER A 93 -4.04 8.29 -4.51
C SER A 93 -4.25 7.15 -5.50
N ALA A 94 -3.44 6.08 -5.42
CA ALA A 94 -3.59 4.92 -6.28
C ALA A 94 -5.05 4.43 -6.32
N PRO A 95 -5.54 4.03 -7.51
CA PRO A 95 -6.87 3.46 -7.61
C PRO A 95 -6.92 2.11 -6.89
N THR A 96 -8.09 1.78 -6.36
CA THR A 96 -8.35 0.50 -5.68
C THR A 96 -8.15 -0.69 -6.61
N LEU A 97 -8.53 -0.53 -7.88
CA LEU A 97 -8.35 -1.52 -8.92
C LEU A 97 -7.48 -0.94 -10.03
N THR A 98 -6.32 -1.53 -10.21
CA THR A 98 -5.49 -1.27 -11.38
C THR A 98 -6.02 -2.01 -12.60
N GLU A 99 -5.50 -1.66 -13.79
CA GLU A 99 -5.80 -2.40 -15.02
C GLU A 99 -5.35 -3.87 -14.93
N LYS A 100 -4.27 -4.15 -14.20
CA LYS A 100 -3.83 -5.52 -13.94
C LYS A 100 -4.86 -6.25 -13.07
N ASP A 101 -5.36 -5.63 -12.01
CA ASP A 101 -6.35 -6.26 -11.12
C ASP A 101 -7.65 -6.60 -11.86
N ARG A 102 -8.09 -5.75 -12.79
CA ARG A 102 -9.24 -6.05 -13.65
C ARG A 102 -9.02 -7.31 -14.51
N LYS A 103 -7.82 -7.48 -15.05
CA LYS A 103 -7.45 -8.69 -15.81
C LYS A 103 -7.35 -9.91 -14.91
N ASP A 104 -6.84 -9.77 -13.69
CA ASP A 104 -6.75 -10.85 -12.72
C ASP A 104 -8.15 -11.28 -12.24
N ILE A 105 -9.08 -10.34 -12.08
CA ILE A 105 -10.50 -10.62 -11.79
C ILE A 105 -11.11 -11.44 -12.93
N GLN A 106 -10.97 -10.99 -14.18
CA GLN A 106 -11.44 -11.74 -15.36
C GLN A 106 -10.87 -13.16 -15.36
N PHE A 107 -9.56 -13.29 -15.19
CA PHE A 107 -8.89 -14.59 -15.15
C PHE A 107 -9.47 -15.48 -14.04
N GLY A 108 -9.67 -14.95 -12.82
CA GLY A 108 -10.27 -15.68 -11.72
C GLY A 108 -11.70 -16.15 -12.03
N VAL A 109 -12.51 -15.29 -12.66
CA VAL A 109 -13.86 -15.64 -13.11
C VAL A 109 -13.81 -16.82 -14.08
N ASP A 110 -12.92 -16.77 -15.08
CA ASP A 110 -12.74 -17.83 -16.08
C ASP A 110 -12.26 -19.16 -15.47
N GLN A 111 -11.49 -19.08 -14.38
CA GLN A 111 -11.07 -20.26 -13.60
C GLN A 111 -12.15 -20.76 -12.62
N GLY A 112 -13.26 -20.04 -12.48
CA GLY A 112 -14.36 -20.45 -11.60
C GLY A 112 -14.07 -20.29 -10.11
N VAL A 113 -13.26 -19.31 -9.71
CA VAL A 113 -12.95 -19.05 -8.28
C VAL A 113 -14.20 -18.84 -7.44
N ASP A 114 -14.14 -19.24 -6.17
CA ASP A 114 -15.30 -19.20 -5.27
C ASP A 114 -15.52 -17.86 -4.60
N TYR A 115 -14.48 -17.06 -4.44
CA TYR A 115 -14.53 -15.69 -3.90
C TYR A 115 -13.29 -14.93 -4.33
N ILE A 116 -13.34 -13.60 -4.24
CA ILE A 116 -12.22 -12.71 -4.49
C ILE A 116 -11.95 -11.88 -3.23
N ALA A 117 -10.70 -11.85 -2.78
CA ALA A 117 -10.27 -11.00 -1.68
C ALA A 117 -9.70 -9.68 -2.23
N LEU A 118 -10.36 -8.56 -1.93
CA LEU A 118 -9.93 -7.24 -2.37
C LEU A 118 -8.92 -6.66 -1.37
N SER A 119 -7.72 -6.36 -1.87
CA SER A 119 -6.65 -5.75 -1.06
C SER A 119 -6.82 -4.23 -0.98
N PHE A 120 -6.26 -3.64 0.08
CA PHE A 120 -6.13 -2.23 0.38
C PHE A 120 -7.46 -1.46 0.30
N VAL A 121 -8.54 -2.12 0.72
CA VAL A 121 -9.87 -1.50 0.84
C VAL A 121 -9.76 -0.30 1.77
N ARG A 122 -10.33 0.84 1.39
CA ARG A 122 -10.38 2.07 2.19
C ARG A 122 -11.80 2.37 2.70
N GLY A 123 -12.83 1.89 2.01
CA GLY A 123 -14.23 2.12 2.36
C GLY A 123 -15.20 1.43 1.40
N ALA A 124 -16.50 1.64 1.57
CA ALA A 124 -17.54 0.99 0.76
C ALA A 124 -17.38 1.19 -0.75
N GLN A 125 -16.96 2.38 -1.19
CA GLN A 125 -16.78 2.70 -2.61
C GLN A 125 -15.81 1.75 -3.32
N ASP A 126 -14.81 1.24 -2.60
CA ASP A 126 -13.83 0.29 -3.14
C ASP A 126 -14.48 -1.07 -3.43
N ILE A 127 -15.36 -1.52 -2.54
CA ILE A 127 -16.14 -2.74 -2.69
C ILE A 127 -17.15 -2.60 -3.83
N GLU A 128 -17.87 -1.48 -3.89
CA GLU A 128 -18.82 -1.19 -4.97
C GLU A 128 -18.14 -1.13 -6.34
N THR A 129 -16.95 -0.53 -6.41
CA THR A 129 -16.16 -0.48 -7.66
C THR A 129 -15.78 -1.87 -8.13
N ALA A 130 -15.35 -2.76 -7.22
CA ALA A 130 -15.07 -4.15 -7.55
C ALA A 130 -16.33 -4.95 -7.88
N ARG A 131 -17.44 -4.68 -7.19
CA ARG A 131 -18.74 -5.30 -7.46
C ARG A 131 -19.22 -5.00 -8.87
N ALA A 132 -19.16 -3.74 -9.29
CA ALA A 132 -19.56 -3.31 -10.63
C ALA A 132 -18.75 -3.98 -11.76
N VAL A 133 -17.48 -4.33 -11.50
CA VAL A 133 -16.68 -5.15 -12.43
C VAL A 133 -17.21 -6.58 -12.47
N LEU A 134 -17.50 -7.17 -11.32
CA LEU A 134 -17.98 -8.56 -11.23
C LEU A 134 -19.41 -8.75 -11.77
N GLU A 135 -20.26 -7.73 -11.70
CA GLU A 135 -21.62 -7.75 -12.25
C GLU A 135 -21.66 -7.88 -13.78
N GLN A 136 -20.53 -7.72 -14.46
CA GLN A 136 -20.40 -7.97 -15.90
C GLN A 136 -20.42 -9.48 -16.24
N TYR A 137 -20.30 -10.35 -15.24
CA TYR A 137 -20.26 -11.80 -15.39
C TYR A 137 -21.53 -12.47 -14.88
N GLU A 138 -21.86 -13.63 -15.44
CA GLU A 138 -23.11 -14.35 -15.14
C GLU A 138 -23.17 -14.93 -13.71
N ARG A 139 -22.01 -15.09 -13.05
CA ARG A 139 -21.90 -15.66 -11.70
C ARG A 139 -21.69 -14.56 -10.67
N ARG A 140 -22.50 -14.57 -9.61
CA ARG A 140 -22.21 -13.80 -8.39
C ARG A 140 -21.01 -14.42 -7.67
N ILE A 141 -19.90 -13.70 -7.62
CA ILE A 141 -18.71 -14.05 -6.85
C ILE A 141 -18.66 -13.19 -5.58
N PRO A 142 -18.62 -13.80 -4.38
CA PRO A 142 -18.43 -13.09 -3.12
C PRO A 142 -17.14 -12.26 -3.10
N LEU A 143 -17.24 -11.05 -2.54
CA LEU A 143 -16.10 -10.17 -2.27
C LEU A 143 -15.78 -10.17 -0.79
N ILE A 144 -14.53 -10.51 -0.47
CA ILE A 144 -13.97 -10.44 0.87
C ILE A 144 -13.10 -9.19 0.98
N ALA A 145 -13.49 -8.23 1.81
CA ALA A 145 -12.72 -7.01 2.01
C ALA A 145 -11.52 -7.28 2.93
N LYS A 146 -10.28 -7.01 2.48
CA LYS A 146 -9.11 -7.08 3.36
C LYS A 146 -8.98 -5.78 4.16
N ILE A 147 -9.09 -5.91 5.48
CA ILE A 147 -8.91 -4.81 6.43
C ILE A 147 -7.42 -4.70 6.76
N GLU A 148 -6.75 -3.76 6.10
CA GLU A 148 -5.30 -3.51 6.22
C GLU A 148 -4.90 -2.04 6.22
N ARG A 149 -5.88 -1.14 6.10
CA ARG A 149 -5.70 0.31 6.03
C ARG A 149 -6.37 0.96 7.24
N ALA A 150 -5.80 2.07 7.72
CA ALA A 150 -6.41 2.84 8.80
C ALA A 150 -7.80 3.34 8.41
N GLU A 151 -7.96 3.73 7.14
CA GLU A 151 -9.24 4.15 6.56
C GLU A 151 -10.28 3.03 6.62
N ALA A 152 -9.86 1.78 6.34
CA ALA A 152 -10.75 0.61 6.39
C ALA A 152 -11.27 0.34 7.80
N VAL A 153 -10.40 0.49 8.80
CA VAL A 153 -10.78 0.34 10.21
C VAL A 153 -11.79 1.42 10.61
N ALA A 154 -11.60 2.65 10.15
CA ALA A 154 -12.52 3.75 10.43
C ALA A 154 -13.87 3.62 9.70
N ALA A 155 -13.88 3.04 8.50
CA ALA A 155 -15.06 2.84 7.65
C ALA A 155 -15.63 1.41 7.74
N LEU A 156 -15.36 0.69 8.82
CA LEU A 156 -15.65 -0.75 8.92
C LEU A 156 -17.15 -1.05 8.76
N GLU A 157 -18.04 -0.30 9.41
CA GLU A 157 -19.49 -0.48 9.29
C GLU A 157 -19.97 -0.36 7.83
N ASP A 158 -19.51 0.66 7.11
CA ASP A 158 -19.86 0.87 5.70
C ASP A 158 -19.33 -0.26 4.80
N ILE A 159 -18.12 -0.77 5.10
CA ILE A 159 -17.54 -1.91 4.38
C ILE A 159 -18.37 -3.18 4.64
N LEU A 160 -18.73 -3.46 5.89
CA LEU A 160 -19.53 -4.63 6.26
C LEU A 160 -20.92 -4.60 5.61
N ALA A 161 -21.49 -3.41 5.39
CA ALA A 161 -22.78 -3.28 4.72
C ALA A 161 -22.78 -3.69 3.24
N CYS A 162 -21.62 -3.71 2.57
CA CYS A 162 -21.51 -3.96 1.12
C CYS A 162 -20.58 -5.14 0.72
N ALA A 163 -19.72 -5.59 1.63
CA ALA A 163 -18.88 -6.78 1.44
C ALA A 163 -19.63 -8.07 1.80
N ASP A 164 -19.25 -9.20 1.17
CA ASP A 164 -19.81 -10.51 1.54
C ASP A 164 -19.04 -11.15 2.72
N GLY A 165 -17.91 -10.56 3.10
CA GLY A 165 -17.12 -10.91 4.27
C GLY A 165 -15.89 -10.02 4.42
N VAL A 166 -15.17 -10.18 5.53
CA VAL A 166 -13.94 -9.44 5.81
C VAL A 166 -12.78 -10.38 6.14
N MET A 167 -11.57 -9.96 5.79
CA MET A 167 -10.32 -10.63 6.13
C MET A 167 -9.43 -9.65 6.91
N ILE A 168 -9.03 -10.04 8.11
CA ILE A 168 -8.14 -9.24 8.95
C ILE A 168 -6.70 -9.50 8.49
N ALA A 169 -6.20 -8.66 7.59
CA ALA A 169 -4.89 -8.81 6.97
C ALA A 169 -3.80 -8.23 7.89
N ARG A 170 -3.50 -8.97 8.96
CA ARG A 170 -2.64 -8.56 10.09
C ARG A 170 -1.22 -8.10 9.71
N GLY A 171 -0.69 -8.56 8.57
CA GLY A 171 0.63 -8.16 8.08
C GLY A 171 0.64 -6.66 7.78
N ASP A 172 -0.03 -6.27 6.70
CA ASP A 172 -0.18 -4.86 6.31
C ASP A 172 -0.88 -4.03 7.39
N LEU A 173 -1.89 -4.57 8.09
CA LEU A 173 -2.55 -3.85 9.19
C LEU A 173 -1.57 -3.50 10.33
N GLY A 174 -0.63 -4.39 10.65
CA GLY A 174 0.40 -4.13 11.67
C GLY A 174 1.46 -3.13 11.21
N VAL A 175 1.76 -3.11 9.92
CA VAL A 175 2.63 -2.09 9.32
C VAL A 175 1.96 -0.71 9.34
N GLU A 176 0.65 -0.65 9.08
CA GLU A 176 -0.12 0.59 9.04
C GLU A 176 -0.42 1.15 10.44
N MET A 177 -0.93 0.31 11.35
CA MET A 177 -1.46 0.73 12.67
C MET A 177 -0.48 0.49 13.84
N GLY A 178 0.65 -0.15 13.57
CA GLY A 178 1.53 -0.68 14.60
C GLY A 178 1.13 -2.09 15.04
N PRO A 179 2.09 -3.03 15.22
CA PRO A 179 1.80 -4.42 15.58
C PRO A 179 1.09 -4.56 16.94
N GLU A 180 1.30 -3.62 17.85
CA GLU A 180 0.67 -3.58 19.17
C GLU A 180 -0.84 -3.30 19.13
N ALA A 181 -1.32 -2.60 18.11
CA ALA A 181 -2.74 -2.29 17.95
C ALA A 181 -3.53 -3.48 17.38
N VAL A 182 -2.87 -4.33 16.59
CA VAL A 182 -3.50 -5.42 15.83
C VAL A 182 -4.34 -6.37 16.69
N PRO A 183 -3.90 -6.84 17.88
CA PRO A 183 -4.71 -7.75 18.69
C PRO A 183 -6.05 -7.15 19.15
N ILE A 184 -6.08 -5.84 19.41
CA ILE A 184 -7.30 -5.12 19.81
C ILE A 184 -8.21 -4.93 18.59
N LEU A 185 -7.65 -4.41 17.50
CA LEU A 185 -8.39 -4.21 16.25
C LEU A 185 -9.00 -5.52 15.73
N GLN A 186 -8.23 -6.62 15.77
CA GLN A 186 -8.72 -7.93 15.35
C GLN A 186 -9.96 -8.35 16.14
N LYS A 187 -9.95 -8.18 17.47
CA LYS A 187 -11.10 -8.54 18.31
C LYS A 187 -12.32 -7.67 18.00
N ASN A 188 -12.11 -6.37 17.83
CA ASN A 188 -13.20 -5.45 17.49
C ASN A 188 -13.83 -5.80 16.14
N ILE A 189 -12.99 -6.05 15.12
CA ILE A 189 -13.46 -6.44 13.77
C ILE A 189 -14.26 -7.75 13.82
N ILE A 190 -13.81 -8.75 14.58
CA ILE A 190 -14.54 -10.03 14.74
C ILE A 190 -15.89 -9.85 15.45
N VAL A 191 -16.01 -8.88 16.35
CA VAL A 191 -17.26 -8.63 17.08
C VAL A 191 -18.26 -7.86 16.22
N GLU A 192 -17.78 -6.96 15.36
CA GLU A 192 -18.65 -6.18 14.47
C GLU A 192 -19.10 -6.96 13.22
N ALA A 193 -18.25 -7.85 12.69
CA ALA A 193 -18.52 -8.66 11.50
C ALA A 193 -19.32 -9.95 11.79
#